data_AF-A0A9P5PHV1-F1
#
_entry.id   AF-A0A9P5PHV1-F1
#
_cell.length_a   1.000
_cell.length_b   1.000
_cell.length_c   1.000
_cell.angle_alpha   90.00
_cell.angle_beta   90.00
_cell.angle_gamma   90.00
#
_symmetry.space_group_name_H-M   'P 1'
#
loop_
_entity.id
_entity.type
_entity.pdbx_description
1 polymer ?
#
loop_
_entity_poly.entity_id
_entity_poly.type
_entity_poly.pdbx_seq_one_letter_code
_entity_poly.pdbx_strand_id
1 'polypeptide(L)'
;DIMRDNHLVKVSGLVAHFMGIDMNIEHNIGYVKDLYGAKGIYGVWDLLADVSAAIVPAQDCKKKVQKMMDTSYQKRGHSNVDTSALVWDVSRAVDGENLLDYDITRKTDTMRKHTLVPDLCADGYQKLKATIGSFNKRMKA
;
A
#
# COMPACT_ATOMS: atom_id res chain seq x y z
N ASP A 1 10.34 14.15 27.53
CA ASP A 1 9.64 14.60 28.76
C ASP A 1 8.40 13.74 28.83
N ILE A 2 8.34 12.78 29.75
CA ILE A 2 7.33 11.71 29.78
C ILE A 2 5.91 12.28 29.71
N MET A 3 5.68 13.49 30.23
CA MET A 3 4.38 14.13 30.18
C MET A 3 4.04 14.64 28.76
N ARG A 4 4.98 15.22 28.01
CA ARG A 4 4.74 15.68 26.62
C ARG A 4 4.54 14.51 25.65
N ASP A 5 5.23 13.39 25.86
CA ASP A 5 5.17 12.23 24.96
C ASP A 5 3.86 11.44 25.08
N ASN A 6 3.13 11.57 26.20
CA ASN A 6 1.87 10.86 26.46
C ASN A 6 0.59 11.70 26.26
N HIS A 7 0.69 12.95 25.77
CA HIS A 7 -0.49 13.77 25.55
C HIS A 7 -1.26 13.33 24.31
N LEU A 8 -2.58 13.23 24.47
CA LEU A 8 -3.53 13.00 23.40
C LEU A 8 -4.09 14.32 22.90
N VAL A 9 -4.01 14.55 21.58
CA VAL A 9 -4.51 15.75 20.90
C VAL A 9 -5.67 15.37 19.99
N LYS A 10 -6.72 16.19 19.99
CA LYS A 10 -7.90 16.01 19.15
C LYS A 10 -7.71 16.71 17.80
N VAL A 11 -7.03 16.06 16.87
CA VAL A 11 -6.59 16.67 15.60
C VAL A 11 -7.73 16.80 14.57
N SER A 12 -8.64 15.83 14.50
CA SER A 12 -9.69 15.79 13.47
C SER A 12 -10.96 16.56 13.83
N GLY A 13 -11.12 16.97 15.09
CA GLY A 13 -12.39 17.52 15.60
C GLY A 13 -13.52 16.50 15.80
N LEU A 14 -13.35 15.26 15.32
CA LEU A 14 -14.34 14.18 15.46
C LEU A 14 -14.41 13.65 16.91
N VAL A 15 -15.60 13.24 17.35
CA VAL A 15 -15.81 12.62 18.66
C VAL A 15 -15.04 11.30 18.73
N ALA A 16 -14.38 11.04 19.86
CA ALA A 16 -13.54 9.86 20.11
C ALA A 16 -12.34 9.66 19.16
N HIS A 17 -11.89 10.72 18.47
CA HIS A 17 -10.70 10.68 17.63
C HIS A 17 -9.56 11.51 18.26
N PHE A 18 -8.77 10.85 19.08
CA PHE A 18 -7.60 11.41 19.74
C PHE A 18 -6.34 10.71 19.23
N MET A 19 -5.23 11.45 19.17
CA MET A 19 -3.97 10.97 18.64
C MET A 19 -2.83 11.45 19.53
N GLY A 20 -1.80 10.63 19.76
CA GLY A 20 -0.61 11.04 20.50
C GLY A 20 0.10 12.21 19.83
N ILE A 21 0.74 13.10 20.60
CA ILE A 21 1.48 14.25 20.07
C ILE A 21 2.50 13.85 19.00
N ASP A 22 3.26 12.78 19.23
CA ASP A 22 4.27 12.28 18.29
C ASP A 22 3.64 11.91 16.93
N MET A 23 2.56 11.13 16.98
CA MET A 23 1.79 10.73 15.80
C MET A 23 1.13 11.93 15.10
N ASN A 24 0.71 12.96 15.86
CA ASN A 24 0.20 14.20 15.29
C ASN A 24 1.29 15.00 14.55
N ILE A 25 2.52 15.05 15.08
CA ILE A 25 3.66 15.68 14.41
C ILE A 25 4.01 14.94 13.12
N GLU A 26 4.06 13.60 13.17
CA GLU A 26 4.29 12.77 11.98
C GLU A 26 3.21 12.99 10.91
N HIS A 27 1.94 13.08 11.32
CA HIS A 27 0.83 13.32 10.39
C HIS A 27 0.92 14.70 9.74
N ASN A 28 1.30 15.74 10.49
CA ASN A 28 1.52 17.07 9.94
C ASN A 28 2.70 17.09 8.96
N ILE A 29 3.82 16.44 9.29
CA ILE A 29 4.96 16.28 8.37
C ILE A 29 4.53 15.53 7.10
N GLY A 30 3.73 14.47 7.23
CA GLY A 30 3.17 13.73 6.11
C GLY A 30 2.34 14.62 5.18
N TYR A 31 1.46 15.45 5.74
CA TYR A 31 0.67 16.39 4.93
C TYR A 31 1.51 17.43 4.19
N VAL A 32 2.56 17.96 4.83
CA VAL A 32 3.48 18.89 4.16
C VAL A 32 4.19 18.15 3.01
N LYS A 33 4.69 16.94 3.25
CA LYS A 33 5.35 16.12 2.21
C LYS A 33 4.43 15.85 1.02
N ASP A 34 3.16 15.52 1.23
CA ASP A 34 2.22 15.28 0.12
C ASP A 34 1.98 16.54 -0.70
N LEU A 35 1.80 17.68 -0.03
CA LEU A 35 1.53 18.95 -0.69
C LEU A 35 2.71 19.35 -1.57
N TYR A 36 3.93 19.07 -1.10
CA TYR A 36 5.17 19.30 -1.85
C TYR A 36 5.35 18.32 -3.00
N GLY A 37 5.09 17.02 -2.76
CA GLY A 37 5.10 16.00 -3.81
C GLY A 37 4.12 16.34 -4.94
N ALA A 38 2.91 16.77 -4.60
CA ALA A 38 1.91 17.22 -5.58
C ALA A 38 2.33 18.49 -6.35
N LYS A 39 3.15 19.36 -5.75
CA LYS A 39 3.69 20.56 -6.41
C LYS A 39 5.01 20.31 -7.16
N GLY A 40 5.60 19.11 -7.04
CA GLY A 40 6.92 18.80 -7.62
C GLY A 40 8.09 19.54 -6.94
N ILE A 41 7.88 20.09 -5.75
CA ILE A 41 8.91 20.81 -5.00
C ILE A 41 9.66 19.79 -4.15
N TYR A 42 10.87 19.45 -4.56
CA TYR A 42 11.79 18.65 -3.77
C TYR A 42 12.67 19.59 -2.94
N GLY A 43 12.10 20.14 -1.86
CA GLY A 43 12.70 21.20 -1.07
C GLY A 43 13.42 20.72 0.20
N VAL A 44 14.53 21.38 0.50
CA VAL A 44 15.37 21.25 1.70
C VAL A 44 14.53 21.33 2.99
N TRP A 45 14.89 20.56 4.02
CA TRP A 45 14.18 20.44 5.29
C TRP A 45 13.85 21.77 5.98
N ASP A 46 14.67 22.81 5.81
CA ASP A 46 14.43 24.13 6.40
C ASP A 46 13.17 24.80 5.84
N LEU A 47 12.92 24.68 4.54
CA LEU A 47 11.70 25.20 3.91
C LEU A 47 10.46 24.42 4.39
N LEU A 48 10.62 23.14 4.71
CA LEU A 48 9.56 22.29 5.27
C LEU A 48 9.16 22.80 6.66
N ALA A 49 10.13 23.21 7.47
CA ALA A 49 9.90 23.74 8.82
C ALA A 49 9.13 25.07 8.76
N ASP A 50 9.54 26.00 7.90
CA ASP A 50 8.88 27.30 7.76
C ASP A 50 7.42 27.15 7.28
N VAL A 51 7.16 26.26 6.33
CA VAL A 51 5.81 26.04 5.81
C VAL A 51 4.94 25.19 6.74
N SER A 52 5.55 24.35 7.60
CA SER A 52 4.80 23.63 8.63
C SER A 52 4.07 24.57 9.58
N ALA A 53 4.56 25.80 9.80
CA ALA A 53 3.85 26.82 10.57
C ALA A 53 2.50 27.23 9.92
N ALA A 54 2.39 27.12 8.60
CA ALA A 54 1.17 27.42 7.83
C ALA A 54 0.31 26.18 7.54
N ILE A 55 0.61 25.01 8.14
CA ILE A 55 -0.12 23.77 7.83
C ILE A 55 -1.57 23.82 8.29
N VAL A 56 -1.87 24.50 9.40
CA VAL A 56 -3.23 24.65 9.95
C VAL A 56 -4.15 25.36 8.95
N PRO A 57 -3.85 26.60 8.48
CA PRO A 57 -4.69 27.25 7.48
C PRO A 57 -4.72 26.50 6.14
N ALA A 58 -3.63 25.83 5.74
CA ALA A 58 -3.62 25.00 4.53
C ALA A 58 -4.58 23.79 4.64
N GLN A 59 -4.65 23.14 5.80
CA GLN A 59 -5.62 22.06 6.05
C GLN A 59 -7.06 22.57 6.06
N ASP A 60 -7.32 23.77 6.60
CA ASP A 60 -8.66 24.35 6.58
C ASP A 60 -9.13 24.66 5.16
N CYS A 61 -8.23 25.17 4.30
CA CYS A 61 -8.50 25.31 2.87
C CYS A 61 -8.79 23.96 2.21
N LYS A 62 -8.00 22.92 2.51
CA LYS A 62 -8.24 21.57 2.01
C LYS A 62 -9.61 21.03 2.43
N LYS A 63 -10.00 21.18 3.70
CA LYS A 63 -11.32 20.75 4.21
C LYS A 63 -12.47 21.50 3.52
N LYS A 64 -12.31 22.81 3.26
CA LYS A 64 -13.31 23.60 2.51
C LYS A 64 -13.47 23.09 1.09
N VAL A 65 -12.36 22.87 0.38
CA VAL A 65 -12.39 22.32 -0.99
C VAL A 65 -12.99 20.91 -0.99
N GLN A 66 -12.64 20.07 -0.02
CA GLN A 66 -13.24 18.74 0.11
C GLN A 66 -14.76 18.79 0.26
N LYS A 67 -15.25 19.69 1.12
CA LYS A 67 -16.69 19.93 1.31
C LYS A 67 -17.35 20.48 0.03
N MET A 68 -16.68 21.37 -0.69
CA MET A 68 -17.20 21.92 -1.96
C MET A 68 -17.30 20.86 -3.06
N MET A 69 -16.34 19.93 -3.11
CA MET A 69 -16.28 18.86 -4.09
C MET A 69 -17.06 17.61 -3.67
N ASP A 70 -17.78 17.66 -2.55
CA ASP A 70 -18.43 16.51 -1.90
C ASP A 70 -17.53 15.26 -1.80
N THR A 71 -16.24 15.50 -1.62
CA THR A 71 -15.26 14.43 -1.46
C THR A 71 -15.17 14.08 0.03
N SER A 72 -15.67 12.90 0.38
CA SER A 72 -15.62 12.42 1.75
C SER A 72 -14.18 12.32 2.26
N TYR A 73 -13.98 12.57 3.56
CA TYR A 73 -12.69 12.32 4.21
C TYR A 73 -12.31 10.85 4.03
N GLN A 74 -11.31 10.60 3.20
CA GLN A 74 -10.71 9.28 3.05
C GLN A 74 -9.75 9.08 4.23
N LYS A 75 -10.11 8.19 5.16
CA LYS A 75 -9.20 7.77 6.22
C LYS A 75 -7.91 7.26 5.56
N ARG A 76 -6.79 7.83 5.97
CA ARG A 76 -5.47 7.45 5.49
C ARG A 76 -4.86 6.26 6.24
N GLY A 77 -5.63 5.66 7.14
CA GLY A 77 -5.21 4.48 7.87
C GLY A 77 -5.09 3.31 6.90
N HIS A 78 -4.02 2.53 7.05
CA HIS A 78 -3.85 1.20 6.46
C HIS A 78 -4.86 0.19 7.05
N SER A 79 -6.15 0.52 7.13
CA SER A 79 -7.15 -0.54 7.12
C SER A 79 -7.00 -1.20 5.76
N ASN A 80 -6.55 -2.46 5.74
CA ASN A 80 -6.46 -3.29 4.54
C ASN A 80 -7.66 -2.95 3.66
N VAL A 81 -7.39 -2.32 2.52
CA VAL A 81 -8.45 -2.00 1.56
C VAL A 81 -9.13 -3.32 1.28
N ASP A 82 -10.45 -3.36 1.44
CA ASP A 82 -11.21 -4.56 1.13
C ASP A 82 -11.10 -4.78 -0.39
N THR A 83 -10.17 -5.65 -0.78
CA THR A 83 -9.90 -6.01 -2.17
C THR A 83 -10.81 -7.13 -2.64
N SER A 84 -11.75 -7.61 -1.82
CA SER A 84 -12.64 -8.71 -2.19
C SER A 84 -13.39 -8.43 -3.50
N ALA A 85 -13.87 -7.20 -3.70
CA ALA A 85 -14.52 -6.78 -4.94
C ALA A 85 -13.59 -6.90 -6.17
N LEU A 86 -12.32 -6.47 -6.05
CA LEU A 86 -11.34 -6.58 -7.13
C LEU A 86 -11.00 -8.04 -7.44
N VAL A 87 -10.94 -8.90 -6.42
CA VAL A 87 -10.73 -10.35 -6.61
C VAL A 87 -11.89 -10.97 -7.39
N TRP A 88 -13.13 -10.59 -7.10
CA TRP A 88 -14.30 -11.06 -7.85
C TRP A 88 -14.36 -10.52 -9.28
N ASP A 89 -13.91 -9.29 -9.51
CA ASP A 89 -13.79 -8.73 -10.86
C ASP A 89 -12.77 -9.51 -11.69
N VAL A 90 -11.60 -9.82 -11.11
CA VAL A 90 -10.58 -10.65 -11.76
C VAL A 90 -11.12 -12.06 -11.99
N SER A 91 -11.80 -12.67 -11.02
CA SER A 91 -12.42 -14.00 -11.18
C SER A 91 -13.42 -14.01 -12.33
N ARG A 92 -14.29 -13.01 -12.42
CA ARG A 92 -15.28 -12.90 -13.52
C ARG A 92 -14.61 -12.68 -14.87
N ALA A 93 -13.52 -11.92 -14.94
CA ALA A 93 -12.76 -11.75 -16.17
C ALA A 93 -12.09 -13.06 -16.61
N VAL A 94 -11.50 -13.80 -15.65
CA VAL A 94 -10.88 -15.11 -15.87
C VAL A 94 -11.89 -16.14 -16.37
N ASP A 95 -13.08 -16.19 -15.76
CA ASP A 95 -14.18 -17.05 -16.19
C ASP A 95 -14.74 -16.62 -17.55
N GLY A 96 -14.94 -15.32 -17.77
CA GLY A 96 -15.47 -14.79 -19.03
C GLY A 96 -14.56 -15.03 -20.24
N GLU A 97 -13.24 -15.04 -20.02
CA GLU A 97 -12.25 -15.34 -21.06
C GLU A 97 -11.90 -16.84 -21.14
N ASN A 98 -12.53 -17.70 -20.33
CA ASN A 98 -12.20 -19.13 -20.18
C ASN A 98 -10.68 -19.34 -20.07
N LEU A 99 -9.99 -18.53 -19.24
CA LEU A 99 -8.53 -18.60 -19.10
C LEU A 99 -8.07 -19.85 -18.37
N LEU A 100 -8.97 -20.49 -17.61
CA LEU A 100 -8.71 -21.75 -16.89
C LEU A 100 -8.84 -22.99 -17.78
N ASP A 101 -9.50 -22.87 -18.94
CA ASP A 101 -9.64 -23.97 -19.88
C ASP A 101 -8.41 -24.09 -20.79
N TYR A 102 -7.93 -25.33 -20.92
CA TYR A 102 -6.82 -25.65 -21.80
C TYR A 102 -7.29 -25.69 -23.26
N ASP A 103 -7.12 -24.57 -23.96
CA ASP A 103 -7.46 -24.45 -25.39
C ASP A 103 -6.21 -24.55 -26.28
N ILE A 104 -6.13 -25.66 -27.03
CA ILE A 104 -5.06 -25.96 -28.00
C ILE A 104 -5.14 -25.05 -29.24
N THR A 105 -6.32 -24.46 -29.50
CA THR A 105 -6.57 -23.56 -30.63
C THR A 105 -6.31 -22.10 -30.30
N ARG A 106 -6.03 -21.76 -29.03
CA ARG A 106 -5.53 -20.46 -28.57
C ARG A 106 -4.07 -20.27 -29.06
N LYS A 107 -3.90 -20.28 -30.38
CA LYS A 107 -2.65 -20.09 -31.09
C LYS A 107 -2.38 -18.59 -31.21
N THR A 108 -1.42 -18.16 -30.39
CA THR A 108 -0.26 -17.37 -30.81
C THR A 108 -0.56 -16.15 -31.69
N ASP A 109 -0.81 -15.02 -31.06
CA ASP A 109 -0.23 -13.78 -31.58
C ASP A 109 1.29 -14.01 -31.59
N THR A 110 1.88 -13.97 -32.78
CA THR A 110 3.22 -14.45 -33.12
C THR A 110 4.36 -13.66 -32.45
N MET A 111 4.05 -12.76 -31.52
CA MET A 111 5.00 -11.90 -30.82
C MET A 111 5.36 -12.32 -29.39
N ARG A 112 4.62 -13.23 -28.74
CA ARG A 112 4.95 -13.66 -27.37
C ARG A 112 5.40 -15.12 -27.37
N LYS A 113 6.71 -15.34 -27.18
CA LYS A 113 7.24 -16.63 -26.73
C LYS A 113 6.50 -16.99 -25.44
N HIS A 114 5.52 -17.88 -25.54
CA HIS A 114 4.95 -18.52 -24.35
C HIS A 114 6.04 -19.39 -23.77
N THR A 115 6.75 -18.86 -22.77
CA THR A 115 7.65 -19.67 -21.96
C THR A 115 6.78 -20.70 -21.27
N LEU A 116 6.98 -21.97 -21.57
CA LEU A 116 6.35 -23.06 -20.83
C LEU A 116 6.65 -22.82 -19.35
N VAL A 117 5.61 -22.53 -18.57
CA VAL A 117 5.75 -22.35 -17.13
C VAL A 117 6.02 -23.75 -16.57
N PRO A 118 7.21 -24.02 -16.02
CA PRO A 118 7.50 -25.32 -15.44
C PRO A 118 6.57 -25.55 -14.26
N ASP A 119 6.11 -26.79 -14.10
CA ASP A 119 5.35 -27.19 -12.92
C ASP A 119 6.23 -27.05 -11.67
N LEU A 120 6.00 -25.97 -10.93
CA LEU A 120 6.76 -25.60 -9.72
C LEU A 120 6.59 -26.64 -8.61
N CYS A 121 5.48 -27.37 -8.56
CA CYS A 121 5.27 -28.43 -7.59
C CYS A 121 6.14 -29.65 -7.92
N ALA A 122 6.19 -30.06 -9.19
CA ALA A 122 7.04 -31.15 -9.63
C ALA A 122 8.53 -30.81 -9.47
N ASP A 123 8.96 -29.62 -9.88
CA ASP A 123 10.35 -29.16 -9.76
C ASP A 123 10.75 -28.97 -8.28
N GLY A 124 9.87 -28.40 -7.46
CA GLY A 124 10.05 -28.29 -6.02
C GLY A 124 10.19 -29.65 -5.33
N TYR A 125 9.37 -30.63 -5.70
CA TYR A 125 9.46 -31.99 -5.16
C TYR A 125 10.78 -32.67 -5.53
N GLN A 126 11.24 -32.53 -6.77
CA GLN A 126 12.53 -33.07 -7.20
C GLN A 126 13.70 -32.44 -6.45
N LYS A 127 13.70 -31.11 -6.31
CA LYS A 127 14.72 -30.38 -5.54
C LYS A 127 14.70 -30.76 -4.07
N LEU A 128 13.53 -30.90 -3.46
CA LEU A 128 13.40 -31.32 -2.07
C LEU A 128 13.95 -32.74 -1.86
N LYS A 129 13.57 -33.69 -2.72
CA LYS A 129 14.04 -35.07 -2.68
C LYS A 129 15.55 -35.18 -2.83
N ALA A 130 16.15 -34.37 -3.71
CA ALA A 130 17.61 -34.30 -3.88
C ALA A 130 18.32 -33.69 -2.64
N THR A 131 17.68 -32.75 -1.95
CA THR A 131 18.30 -31.98 -0.85
C THR A 131 18.16 -32.63 0.52
N ILE A 132 17.14 -33.46 0.74
CA ILE A 132 16.91 -34.15 2.03
C ILE A 132 18.10 -35.03 2.45
N GLY A 133 18.75 -35.71 1.50
CA GLY A 133 19.89 -36.58 1.77
C GLY A 133 21.12 -35.83 2.28
N SER A 134 21.42 -34.67 1.68
CA SER A 134 22.55 -33.81 2.10
C SER A 134 22.24 -33.06 3.39
N PHE A 135 21.00 -32.64 3.61
CA PHE A 135 20.54 -32.03 4.86
C PHE A 135 20.68 -33.01 6.04
N ASN A 136 20.20 -34.25 5.89
CA ASN A 136 20.28 -35.27 6.94
C ASN A 136 21.74 -35.65 7.30
N LYS A 137 22.67 -35.57 6.35
CA LYS A 137 24.10 -35.77 6.61
C LYS A 137 24.70 -34.63 7.44
N ARG A 138 24.29 -33.38 7.19
CA ARG A 138 24.73 -32.22 7.98
C ARG A 138 24.16 -32.20 9.40
N MET A 139 22.95 -32.70 9.60
CA MET A 139 22.31 -32.79 10.93
C MET A 139 22.92 -33.87 11.84
N LYS A 140 23.64 -34.85 11.27
CA LYS A 140 24.30 -35.94 12.01
C LYS A 140 25.79 -35.70 12.30
N ALA A 141 26.34 -34.61 11.78
CA ALA A 141 27.70 -34.13 12.07
C ALA A 141 27.63 -33.11 13.20
#